data_AF-A0A947FV66-F1
#
_entry.id   AF-A0A947FV66-F1
#
_cell.length_a   1.000
_cell.length_b   1.000
_cell.length_c   1.000
_cell.angle_alpha   90.00
_cell.angle_beta   90.00
_cell.angle_gamma   90.00
#
_symmetry.space_group_name_H-M   'P 1'
#
loop_
_entity.id
_entity.type
_entity.pdbx_description
1 polymer ?
#
loop_
_entity_poly.entity_id
_entity_poly.type
_entity_poly.pdbx_seq_one_letter_code
_entity_poly.pdbx_strand_id
1 'polypeptide(L)'
;MNGTVTIPIKDFDDLRDSKAKADESTAKLTRAAKELEVFLSFLVTRENLEEYIEEFNRQSQRSTISVVEGRAKIAFNDQTNKD
;
A
#
# COMPACT_ATOMS: atom_id res chain seq x y z
N MET A 1 11.20 33.97 -10.00
CA MET A 1 10.39 34.46 -8.87
C MET A 1 10.92 33.76 -7.62
N ASN A 2 11.83 34.39 -6.88
CA ASN A 2 12.30 33.86 -5.59
C ASN A 2 11.53 34.55 -4.49
N GLY A 3 10.34 34.03 -4.18
CA GLY A 3 9.56 34.47 -3.03
C GLY A 3 10.06 33.78 -1.77
N THR A 4 10.35 34.54 -0.73
CA THR A 4 10.58 33.99 0.61
C THR A 4 9.24 33.71 1.28
N VAL A 5 9.02 32.48 1.72
CA VAL A 5 7.82 32.08 2.46
C VAL A 5 8.16 32.02 3.94
N THR A 6 7.43 32.77 4.76
CA THR A 6 7.54 32.68 6.22
C THR A 6 6.64 31.55 6.70
N ILE A 7 7.23 30.50 7.25
CA ILE A 7 6.51 29.41 7.90
C ILE A 7 6.91 29.33 9.37
N PRO A 8 6.00 28.91 10.27
CA PRO A 8 6.35 28.55 11.63
C PRO A 8 7.46 27.48 11.64
N ILE A 9 8.42 27.59 12.56
CA ILE A 9 9.54 26.64 12.68
C ILE A 9 9.03 25.19 12.86
N LYS A 10 7.92 25.03 13.58
CA LYS A 10 7.26 23.73 13.76
C LYS A 10 6.82 23.13 12.42
N ASP A 11 6.18 23.92 11.56
CA ASP A 11 5.70 23.45 10.25
C ASP A 11 6.88 23.09 9.33
N PHE A 12 8.01 23.82 9.47
CA PHE A 12 9.26 23.47 8.77
C PHE A 12 9.82 22.12 9.23
N ASP A 13 9.89 21.88 10.54
CA ASP A 13 10.36 20.60 11.08
C ASP A 13 9.41 19.45 10.71
N ASP A 14 8.09 19.67 10.79
CA ASP A 14 7.08 18.69 10.38
C ASP A 14 7.20 18.36 8.89
N LEU A 15 7.40 19.34 8.02
CA LEU A 15 7.66 19.12 6.58
C LEU A 15 8.96 18.36 6.32
N ARG A 16 10.04 18.71 7.04
CA ARG A 16 11.32 18.02 6.92
C ARG A 16 11.20 16.54 7.29
N ASP A 17 10.49 16.26 8.37
CA ASP A 17 10.39 14.91 8.92
C ASP A 17 9.27 14.08 8.26
N SER A 18 8.33 14.72 7.55
CA SER A 18 7.22 14.05 6.87
C SER A 18 7.67 13.01 5.86
N LYS A 19 8.77 13.27 5.14
CA LYS A 19 9.32 12.30 4.17
C LYS A 19 9.80 11.02 4.86
N ALA A 20 10.59 11.16 5.92
CA ALA A 20 11.12 10.02 6.66
C ALA A 20 9.98 9.19 7.29
N LYS A 21 8.96 9.85 7.84
CA LYS A 21 7.76 9.18 8.39
C LYS A 21 6.96 8.44 7.32
N ALA A 22 6.81 9.04 6.12
CA ALA A 22 6.13 8.40 5.00
C ALA A 22 6.89 7.15 4.52
N ASP A 23 8.21 7.25 4.36
CA ASP A 23 9.06 6.13 3.95
C ASP A 23 9.00 4.97 4.97
N GLU A 24 9.03 5.28 6.27
CA GLU A 24 8.91 4.27 7.33
C GLU A 24 7.53 3.59 7.31
N SER A 25 6.46 4.37 7.13
CA SER A 25 5.09 3.84 7.05
C SER A 25 4.94 2.91 5.84
N THR A 26 5.43 3.31 4.67
CA THR A 26 5.41 2.50 3.45
C THR A 26 6.21 1.21 3.61
N ALA A 27 7.35 1.25 4.31
CA ALA A 27 8.14 0.06 4.58
C ALA A 27 7.39 -0.93 5.49
N LYS A 28 6.73 -0.45 6.56
CA LYS A 28 5.91 -1.27 7.46
C LYS A 28 4.71 -1.86 6.73
N LEU A 29 4.01 -1.06 5.92
CA LEU A 29 2.87 -1.49 5.11
C LEU A 29 3.26 -2.58 4.12
N THR A 30 4.39 -2.38 3.41
CA THR A 30 4.93 -3.35 2.46
C THR A 30 5.28 -4.67 3.15
N ARG A 31 5.86 -4.61 4.35
CA ARG A 31 6.17 -5.81 5.13
C ARG A 31 4.90 -6.57 5.53
N ALA A 32 3.90 -5.87 6.06
CA ALA A 32 2.62 -6.47 6.41
C ALA A 32 1.92 -7.11 5.20
N ALA A 33 1.95 -6.44 4.04
CA ALA A 33 1.40 -7.02 2.81
C ALA A 33 2.13 -8.28 2.36
N LYS A 34 3.46 -8.35 2.50
CA LYS A 34 4.21 -9.59 2.21
C LYS A 34 3.83 -10.73 3.15
N GLU A 35 3.61 -10.45 4.43
CA GLU A 35 3.17 -11.47 5.39
C GLU A 35 1.75 -11.97 5.03
N LEU A 36 0.86 -11.07 4.62
CA LEU A 36 -0.47 -11.42 4.10
C LEU A 36 -0.41 -12.21 2.78
N GLU A 37 0.50 -11.88 1.86
CA GLU A 37 0.72 -12.67 0.63
C GLU A 37 1.07 -14.12 0.94
N VAL A 38 1.96 -14.35 1.91
CA VAL A 38 2.35 -15.71 2.32
C VAL A 38 1.15 -16.46 2.90
N PHE A 39 0.38 -15.81 3.77
CA PHE A 39 -0.81 -16.40 4.37
C PHE A 39 -1.89 -16.73 3.32
N LEU A 40 -2.19 -15.80 2.42
CA LEU A 40 -3.17 -16.01 1.35
C LEU A 40 -2.70 -17.09 0.37
N SER A 41 -1.41 -17.12 0.03
CA SER A 41 -0.84 -18.19 -0.81
C SER A 41 -1.05 -19.56 -0.19
N PHE A 42 -0.87 -19.67 1.13
CA PHE A 42 -1.14 -20.90 1.85
C PHE A 42 -2.64 -21.27 1.81
N LEU A 43 -3.55 -20.32 1.98
CA LEU A 43 -4.98 -20.62 1.92
C LEU A 43 -5.45 -21.07 0.53
N VAL A 44 -4.97 -20.41 -0.53
CA VAL A 44 -5.28 -20.76 -1.93
C VAL A 44 -4.89 -22.20 -2.26
N THR A 45 -3.88 -22.77 -1.59
CA THR A 45 -3.48 -24.17 -1.80
C THR A 45 -4.43 -25.19 -1.15
N ARG A 46 -5.31 -24.74 -0.25
CA ARG A 46 -6.20 -25.60 0.56
C ARG A 46 -7.67 -25.46 0.18
N GLU A 47 -8.08 -24.27 -0.24
CA GLU A 47 -9.46 -23.92 -0.55
C GLU A 47 -9.51 -23.08 -1.81
N ASN A 48 -10.61 -23.19 -2.58
CA ASN A 48 -10.82 -22.26 -3.69
C ASN A 48 -11.28 -20.90 -3.13
N LEU A 49 -10.41 -19.90 -3.26
CA LEU A 49 -10.68 -18.52 -2.82
C LEU A 49 -11.03 -17.56 -3.95
N GLU A 50 -11.17 -18.04 -5.20
CA GLU A 50 -11.38 -17.18 -6.38
C GLU A 50 -12.55 -16.21 -6.20
N GLU A 51 -13.72 -16.69 -5.78
CA GLU A 51 -14.92 -15.85 -5.59
C GLU A 51 -14.69 -14.76 -4.53
N TYR A 52 -14.04 -15.09 -3.41
CA TYR A 52 -13.73 -14.13 -2.36
C TYR A 52 -12.69 -13.10 -2.80
N ILE A 53 -11.72 -13.50 -3.61
CA ILE A 53 -10.71 -12.61 -4.19
C ILE A 53 -11.36 -11.67 -5.21
N GLU A 54 -12.27 -12.17 -6.04
CA GLU A 54 -13.03 -11.35 -6.99
C GLU A 54 -13.89 -10.30 -6.28
N GLU A 55 -14.63 -10.70 -5.25
CA GLU A 55 -15.44 -9.76 -4.45
C GLU A 55 -14.57 -8.75 -3.70
N PHE A 56 -13.43 -9.17 -3.13
CA PHE A 56 -12.47 -8.25 -2.54
C PHE A 56 -11.98 -7.23 -3.57
N ASN A 57 -11.56 -7.68 -4.74
CA ASN A 57 -11.03 -6.82 -5.80
C ASN A 57 -12.08 -5.85 -6.36
N ARG A 58 -13.36 -6.25 -6.36
CA ARG A 58 -14.47 -5.38 -6.76
C ARG A 58 -14.68 -4.22 -5.78
N GLN A 59 -14.47 -4.47 -4.49
CA GLN A 59 -14.71 -3.48 -3.43
C GLN A 59 -13.46 -2.64 -3.10
N SER A 60 -12.27 -3.22 -3.29
CA SER A 60 -11.02 -2.58 -2.93
C SER A 60 -10.62 -1.49 -3.93
N GLN A 61 -10.38 -0.29 -3.43
CA GLN A 61 -9.92 0.85 -4.23
C GLN A 61 -8.40 1.03 -4.21
N ARG A 62 -7.74 0.47 -3.19
CA ARG A 62 -6.33 0.77 -2.87
C ARG A 62 -5.41 -0.42 -3.08
N SER A 63 -5.95 -1.62 -3.28
CA SER A 63 -5.15 -2.81 -3.53
C SER A 63 -5.90 -3.85 -4.33
N THR A 64 -5.16 -4.71 -5.01
CA THR A 64 -5.72 -5.81 -5.79
C THR A 64 -4.95 -7.09 -5.45
N ILE A 65 -5.68 -8.18 -5.24
CA ILE A 65 -5.13 -9.51 -5.00
C ILE A 65 -5.19 -10.30 -6.31
N SER A 66 -4.08 -10.93 -6.68
CA SER A 66 -4.02 -11.86 -7.81
C SER A 66 -3.39 -13.16 -7.38
N VAL A 67 -3.78 -14.28 -8.00
CA VAL A 67 -3.15 -15.58 -7.77
C VAL A 67 -2.32 -15.93 -8.99
N VAL A 68 -1.01 -16.09 -8.80
CA VAL A 68 -0.05 -16.45 -9.85
C VAL A 68 0.69 -17.69 -9.40
N GLU A 69 0.59 -18.78 -10.17
CA GLU A 69 1.27 -20.06 -9.87
C GLU A 69 0.98 -20.60 -8.46
N GLY A 70 -0.26 -20.47 -7.99
CA GLY A 70 -0.67 -20.90 -6.65
C GLY A 70 -0.18 -19.99 -5.52
N ARG A 71 0.34 -18.79 -5.84
CA ARG A 71 0.76 -17.78 -4.86
C ARG A 71 -0.09 -16.54 -4.99
N ALA A 72 -0.62 -16.07 -3.86
CA ALA A 72 -1.32 -14.80 -3.79
C ALA A 72 -0.32 -13.63 -3.81
N LYS A 73 -0.67 -12.59 -4.56
CA LYS A 73 0.09 -11.35 -4.72
C LYS A 73 -0.79 -10.15 -4.50
N ILE A 74 -0.33 -9.23 -3.67
CA ILE A 74 -1.02 -7.98 -3.34
C ILE A 74 -0.32 -6.84 -4.08
N ALA A 75 -1.02 -6.21 -5.01
CA ALA A 75 -0.58 -4.99 -5.65
C ALA A 75 -1.25 -3.79 -4.94
N PHE A 76 -0.47 -2.77 -4.59
CA PHE A 76 -1.01 -1.49 -4.14
C PHE A 76 -1.37 -0.65 -5.36
N ASN A 77 -2.61 -0.18 -5.41
CA ASN A 77 -3.08 0.73 -6.44
C ASN A 77 -2.68 2.14 -6.02
N ASP A 78 -1.44 2.53 -6.33
CA ASP A 78 -1.03 3.93 -6.28
C ASP A 78 -1.76 4.69 -7.40
N GLN A 79 -3.02 5.02 -7.17
CA GLN A 79 -3.65 6.14 -7.85
C GLN A 79 -2.96 7.41 -7.35
N THR A 80 -1.81 7.73 -7.93
CA THR A 80 -1.39 9.14 -8.04
C THR A 80 -2.46 9.83 -8.86
N ASN A 81 -3.45 10.41 -8.20
CA ASN A 81 -4.27 11.45 -8.80
C ASN A 81 -3.31 12.62 -9.08
N LYS A 82 -2.73 12.61 -10.28
CA LYS A 82 -2.09 13.77 -10.89
C LYS A 82 -3.23 14.64 -11.42
N ASP A 83 -3.71 15.55 -10.58
CA ASP A 83 -4.41 16.76 -11.02
C ASP A 83 -3.61 17.96 -10.50
#